data_AF-A0A537ILB8-F1
#
_entry.id   AF-A0A537ILB8-F1
#
_cell.length_a   1.000
_cell.length_b   1.000
_cell.length_c   1.000
_cell.angle_alpha   90.00
_cell.angle_beta   90.00
_cell.angle_gamma   90.00
#
_symmetry.space_group_name_H-M   'P 1'
#
loop_
_entity.id
_entity.type
_entity.pdbx_description
1 polymer ?
#
loop_
_entity_poly.entity_id
_entity_poly.type
_entity_poly.pdbx_seq_one_letter_code
_entity_poly.pdbx_strand_id
1 'polypeptide(L)'
;MKLLRTLLICSLLFCASASFAGGIDFLHNKNWKEILAQAKKENKLIFLDAYTSWCGPCKHMQSEVFTDMAVGYYFNKNFINVKMDMEEGEGLQLSNDLQVISYPTFFFINGDGEVLHKKVGAMEAGDLLQLGDDARNPARQYYTIREKAMKGDVSAEDFHQWIHEANDLGEDVDSIIISYLAKTKSPRMEKGILSIMLDHAPLNKEQVEFLFKNKDTALKLLNKTPEEFNSALQARVIVYATNESLHGEVFDFAKFQQIAQGYYSNEAALMTRKVKIRYYDYQEQYAKSLNELSDCITLKALKLKADDLAELVTQNIKNITDQNRIDEFIQKISHYNLLPEETAKAYQKDLSLFILYYCKDDRAKMKAYSGKILGNANAPEEIKSKVKEFMDETGDK
;
A
#
# COMPACT_ATOMS: atom_id res chain seq x y z
N MET A 1 44.39 53.67 41.22
CA MET A 1 44.72 52.23 41.15
C MET A 1 43.53 51.30 41.49
N LYS A 2 42.29 51.64 41.09
CA LYS A 2 41.08 50.81 41.32
C LYS A 2 40.11 50.78 40.13
N LEU A 3 40.62 50.96 38.90
CA LEU A 3 39.79 50.95 37.68
C LEU A 3 40.31 49.99 36.59
N LEU A 4 41.28 49.13 36.91
CA LEU A 4 41.92 48.25 35.93
C LEU A 4 41.74 46.75 36.22
N ARG A 5 40.74 46.37 37.02
CA ARG A 5 40.47 44.96 37.38
C ARG A 5 39.09 44.44 36.99
N THR A 6 38.22 45.27 36.42
CA THR A 6 36.84 44.89 36.05
C THR A 6 36.67 44.69 34.53
N LEU A 7 37.76 44.41 33.81
CA LEU A 7 37.76 44.22 32.36
C LEU A 7 38.32 42.84 31.94
N LEU A 8 38.43 41.90 32.89
CA LEU A 8 38.96 40.54 32.66
C LEU A 8 37.95 39.42 32.98
N ILE A 9 36.65 39.73 33.08
CA ILE A 9 35.57 38.74 33.36
C ILE A 9 34.55 38.65 32.20
N CYS A 10 34.72 39.41 31.11
CA CYS A 10 33.84 39.33 29.94
C CYS A 10 34.42 38.57 28.73
N SER A 11 35.61 37.97 28.84
CA SER A 11 36.28 37.27 27.72
C SER A 11 36.24 35.73 27.81
N LEU A 12 35.40 35.16 28.69
CA LEU A 12 35.17 33.70 28.80
C LEU A 12 33.76 33.26 28.38
N LEU A 13 32.99 34.14 27.73
CA LEU A 13 31.91 33.74 26.83
C LEU A 13 32.50 33.57 25.42
N PHE A 14 33.51 32.71 25.29
CA PHE A 14 33.81 32.14 23.98
C PHE A 14 32.64 31.20 23.71
N CYS A 15 31.66 31.72 22.97
CA CYS A 15 30.62 30.94 22.36
C CYS A 15 31.29 29.73 21.71
N ALA A 16 31.10 28.56 22.29
CA ALA A 16 31.12 27.34 21.52
C ALA A 16 29.90 27.44 20.58
N SER A 17 30.04 28.21 19.51
CA SER A 17 29.28 27.99 18.29
C SER A 17 29.71 26.62 17.80
N ALA A 18 29.08 25.58 18.38
CA ALA A 18 28.95 24.30 17.71
C ALA A 18 28.47 24.65 16.31
N SER A 19 29.28 24.32 15.32
CA SER A 19 28.94 24.48 13.91
C SER A 19 27.65 23.69 13.67
N PHE A 20 26.49 24.35 13.79
CA PHE A 20 25.21 23.82 13.34
C PHE A 20 25.19 23.94 11.82
N ALA A 21 25.98 23.09 11.18
CA ALA A 21 26.01 22.91 9.75
C ALA A 21 26.03 21.40 9.50
N GLY A 22 24.86 20.86 9.16
CA GLY A 22 24.68 19.45 8.78
C GLY A 22 23.47 18.84 9.46
N GLY A 23 22.74 18.01 8.73
CA GLY A 23 21.61 17.25 9.24
C GLY A 23 22.04 16.12 10.19
N ILE A 24 21.56 14.89 9.97
CA ILE A 24 21.88 13.75 10.84
C ILE A 24 23.38 13.42 10.75
N ASP A 25 24.03 13.33 11.91
CA ASP A 25 25.40 12.84 12.07
C ASP A 25 25.36 11.32 12.27
N PHE A 26 25.69 10.58 11.21
CA PHE A 26 25.72 9.13 11.21
C PHE A 26 27.07 8.61 11.71
N LEU A 27 27.04 7.65 12.63
CA LEU A 27 28.26 6.98 13.07
C LEU A 27 28.95 6.27 11.91
N HIS A 28 30.27 6.42 11.87
CA HIS A 28 31.15 5.79 10.89
C HIS A 28 32.17 4.90 11.61
N ASN A 29 32.66 3.86 10.91
CA ASN A 29 33.78 3.02 11.34
C ASN A 29 33.58 2.30 12.68
N LYS A 30 32.35 1.88 12.98
CA LYS A 30 32.05 0.98 14.11
C LYS A 30 31.29 -0.23 13.61
N ASN A 31 31.62 -1.41 14.15
CA ASN A 31 30.83 -2.61 13.91
C ASN A 31 29.56 -2.62 14.77
N TRP A 32 28.61 -3.48 14.44
CA TRP A 32 27.31 -3.55 15.13
C TRP A 32 27.43 -3.78 16.64
N LYS A 33 28.36 -4.63 17.06
CA LYS A 33 28.60 -4.91 18.48
C LYS A 33 29.09 -3.68 19.25
N GLU A 34 29.95 -2.87 18.65
CA GLU A 34 30.43 -1.61 19.25
C GLU A 34 29.31 -0.57 19.35
N ILE A 35 28.43 -0.52 18.35
CA ILE A 35 27.26 0.35 18.35
C ILE A 35 26.31 0.00 19.50
N LEU A 36 25.96 -1.29 19.66
CA LEU A 36 25.13 -1.77 20.78
C LEU A 36 25.77 -1.46 22.15
N ALA A 37 27.07 -1.70 22.29
CA ALA A 37 27.79 -1.38 23.51
C ALA A 37 27.76 0.13 23.83
N GLN A 38 27.87 0.99 22.82
CA GLN A 38 27.73 2.43 22.99
C GLN A 38 26.30 2.81 23.39
N ALA A 39 25.28 2.28 22.72
CA ALA A 39 23.87 2.51 23.04
C ALA A 39 23.54 2.15 24.48
N LYS A 40 24.04 0.99 24.94
CA LYS A 40 23.89 0.54 26.32
C LYS A 40 24.59 1.44 27.31
N LYS A 41 25.82 1.89 27.00
CA LYS A 41 26.60 2.80 27.85
C LYS A 41 25.97 4.19 27.97
N GLU A 42 25.42 4.71 26.88
CA GLU A 42 24.83 6.04 26.81
C GLU A 42 23.33 6.04 27.19
N ASN A 43 22.74 4.86 27.39
CA ASN A 43 21.30 4.68 27.58
C ASN A 43 20.48 5.42 26.51
N LYS A 44 20.90 5.24 25.25
CA LYS A 44 20.36 5.94 24.09
C LYS A 44 19.90 4.93 23.05
N LEU A 45 18.75 5.16 22.44
CA LEU A 45 18.26 4.32 21.35
C LEU A 45 19.11 4.51 20.10
N ILE A 46 19.29 3.44 19.33
CA ILE A 46 19.89 3.46 18.01
C ILE A 46 18.79 3.79 17.01
N PHE A 47 19.00 4.79 16.16
CA PHE A 47 18.26 4.98 14.93
C PHE A 47 19.07 4.36 13.80
N LEU A 48 18.58 3.27 13.21
CA LEU A 48 19.22 2.57 12.11
C LEU A 48 18.44 2.81 10.81
N ASP A 49 19.07 3.50 9.86
CA ASP A 49 18.68 3.56 8.46
C ASP A 49 19.20 2.32 7.73
N ALA A 50 18.29 1.37 7.48
CA ALA A 50 18.55 0.20 6.66
C ALA A 50 18.27 0.53 5.20
N TYR A 51 19.33 0.64 4.40
CA TYR A 51 19.25 1.08 3.01
C TYR A 51 20.00 0.13 2.07
N THR A 52 19.90 0.39 0.77
CA THR A 52 20.80 -0.15 -0.25
C THR A 52 21.27 0.97 -1.19
N SER A 53 22.46 0.84 -1.75
CA SER A 53 23.07 1.85 -2.63
C SER A 53 22.24 2.20 -3.90
N TRP A 54 21.45 1.25 -4.41
CA TRP A 54 20.63 1.41 -5.60
C TRP A 54 19.22 1.93 -5.32
N CYS A 55 18.77 1.93 -4.05
CA CYS A 55 17.42 2.32 -3.65
C CYS A 55 17.17 3.82 -3.90
N GLY A 56 16.26 4.12 -4.84
CA GLY A 56 15.84 5.48 -5.18
C GLY A 56 15.26 6.27 -3.99
N PRO A 57 14.24 5.74 -3.28
CA PRO A 57 13.67 6.42 -2.10
C PRO A 57 14.69 6.68 -0.99
N CYS A 58 15.67 5.79 -0.80
CA CYS A 58 16.74 5.97 0.17
C CYS A 58 17.62 7.18 -0.17
N LYS A 59 17.88 7.43 -1.47
CA LYS A 59 18.62 8.61 -1.93
C LYS A 59 17.87 9.91 -1.63
N HIS A 60 16.54 9.90 -1.78
CA HIS A 60 15.71 11.05 -1.40
C HIS A 60 15.80 11.36 0.10
N MET A 61 15.72 10.34 0.96
CA MET A 61 15.94 10.53 2.41
C MET A 61 17.31 11.16 2.68
N GLN A 62 18.36 10.68 2.00
CA GLN A 62 19.72 11.18 2.19
C GLN A 62 19.93 12.62 1.69
N SER A 63 19.26 13.05 0.61
CA SER A 63 19.47 14.37 0.01
C SER A 63 18.60 15.47 0.61
N GLU A 64 17.34 15.15 0.96
CA GLU A 64 16.34 16.13 1.38
C GLU A 64 16.02 16.08 2.87
N VAL A 65 15.94 14.87 3.44
CA VAL A 65 15.35 14.68 4.78
C VAL A 65 16.42 14.61 5.86
N PHE A 66 17.44 13.78 5.67
CA PHE A 66 18.54 13.64 6.62
C PHE A 66 19.49 14.83 6.60
N THR A 67 19.41 15.72 5.62
CA THR A 67 20.15 16.99 5.55
C THR A 67 19.39 18.15 6.21
N ASP A 68 18.11 17.96 6.53
CA ASP A 68 17.29 18.96 7.21
C ASP A 68 17.85 19.26 8.61
N MET A 69 17.89 20.54 8.96
CA MET A 69 18.49 21.00 10.22
C MET A 69 17.68 20.62 11.45
N ALA A 70 16.34 20.64 11.36
CA ALA A 70 15.48 20.28 12.47
C ALA A 70 15.57 18.77 12.75
N VAL A 71 15.58 17.97 11.68
CA VAL A 71 15.83 16.53 11.74
C VAL A 71 17.19 16.26 12.37
N GLY A 72 18.27 16.85 11.84
CA GLY A 72 19.62 16.68 12.39
C GLY A 72 19.72 17.03 13.87
N TYR A 73 19.21 18.21 14.26
CA TYR A 73 19.20 18.64 15.67
C TYR A 73 18.50 17.61 16.57
N TYR A 74 17.32 17.16 16.17
CA TYR A 74 16.52 16.24 16.95
C TYR A 74 17.20 14.87 17.04
N PHE A 75 17.62 14.29 15.91
CA PHE A 75 18.15 12.94 15.87
C PHE A 75 19.51 12.83 16.57
N ASN A 76 20.43 13.77 16.32
CA ASN A 76 21.75 13.80 16.95
C ASN A 76 21.64 13.94 18.48
N LYS A 77 20.64 14.68 18.97
CA LYS A 77 20.37 14.81 20.40
C LYS A 77 19.82 13.52 21.01
N ASN A 78 18.91 12.84 20.32
CA ASN A 78 18.07 11.82 20.94
C ASN A 78 18.45 10.36 20.59
N PHE A 79 19.20 10.13 19.50
CA PHE A 79 19.59 8.78 19.06
C PHE A 79 21.09 8.64 18.80
N ILE A 80 21.54 7.38 18.78
CA ILE A 80 22.77 6.99 18.08
C ILE A 80 22.37 6.70 16.63
N ASN A 81 22.76 7.57 15.71
CA ASN A 81 22.35 7.42 14.32
C ASN A 81 23.33 6.51 13.57
N VAL A 82 22.80 5.53 12.87
CA VAL A 82 23.54 4.54 12.11
C VAL A 82 22.85 4.41 10.76
N LYS A 83 23.65 4.30 9.70
CA LYS A 83 23.16 3.85 8.41
C LYS A 83 23.96 2.63 7.99
N MET A 84 23.29 1.61 7.47
CA MET A 84 23.95 0.39 7.04
C MET A 84 23.36 -0.08 5.72
N ASP A 85 24.24 -0.35 4.76
CA ASP A 85 23.84 -1.00 3.51
C ASP A 85 23.58 -2.48 3.83
N MET A 86 22.34 -2.93 3.63
CA MET A 86 21.89 -4.27 4.00
C MET A 86 22.32 -5.36 3.02
N GLU A 87 23.04 -5.00 1.95
CA GLU A 87 23.59 -5.94 0.96
C GLU A 87 25.12 -6.05 1.04
N GLU A 88 25.78 -5.32 1.95
CA GLU A 88 27.22 -5.32 2.10
C GLU A 88 27.68 -5.56 3.56
N GLY A 89 28.87 -6.13 3.72
CA GLY A 89 29.52 -6.27 5.03
C GLY A 89 28.66 -6.96 6.09
N GLU A 90 28.55 -6.36 7.28
CA GLU A 90 27.69 -6.85 8.38
C GLU A 90 26.19 -6.71 8.06
N GLY A 91 25.83 -5.85 7.10
CA GLY A 91 24.44 -5.60 6.70
C GLY A 91 23.74 -6.83 6.15
N LEU A 92 24.45 -7.75 5.48
CA LEU A 92 23.87 -9.00 4.99
C LEU A 92 23.30 -9.87 6.12
N GLN A 93 24.03 -10.00 7.23
CA GLN A 93 23.56 -10.76 8.39
C GLN A 93 22.46 -10.00 9.11
N LEU A 94 22.64 -8.68 9.30
CA LEU A 94 21.66 -7.84 9.98
C LEU A 94 20.32 -7.76 9.23
N SER A 95 20.33 -7.79 7.90
CA SER A 95 19.12 -7.84 7.08
C SER A 95 18.27 -9.05 7.43
N ASN A 96 18.91 -10.22 7.59
CA ASN A 96 18.23 -11.45 7.97
C ASN A 96 17.75 -11.39 9.42
N ASP A 97 18.61 -10.95 10.35
CA ASP A 97 18.29 -10.89 11.78
C ASP A 97 17.15 -9.90 12.08
N LEU A 98 17.10 -8.78 11.36
CA LEU A 98 16.08 -7.72 11.51
C LEU A 98 14.88 -7.89 10.55
N GLN A 99 14.90 -8.93 9.72
CA GLN A 99 13.87 -9.24 8.72
C GLN A 99 13.55 -8.01 7.85
N VAL A 100 14.56 -7.49 7.16
CA VAL A 100 14.40 -6.37 6.22
C VAL A 100 13.81 -6.91 4.92
N ILE A 101 12.60 -6.46 4.58
CA ILE A 101 11.88 -6.91 3.37
C ILE A 101 11.69 -5.79 2.34
N SER A 102 12.02 -4.55 2.69
CA SER A 102 11.83 -3.36 1.85
C SER A 102 12.80 -2.24 2.28
N TYR A 103 13.01 -1.25 1.41
CA TYR A 103 13.94 -0.15 1.63
C TYR A 103 13.32 1.22 1.30
N PRO A 104 13.66 2.29 2.05
CA PRO A 104 14.38 2.22 3.33
C PRO A 104 13.52 1.59 4.42
N THR A 105 14.17 1.00 5.41
CA THR A 105 13.52 0.61 6.67
C THR A 105 14.23 1.29 7.83
N PHE A 106 13.46 1.96 8.69
CA PHE A 106 13.96 2.62 9.88
C PHE A 106 13.70 1.77 11.11
N PHE A 107 14.75 1.50 11.88
CA PHE A 107 14.67 0.77 13.14
C PHE A 107 15.08 1.64 14.32
N PHE A 108 14.36 1.47 15.43
CA PHE A 108 14.71 2.05 16.72
C PHE A 108 15.00 0.92 17.70
N ILE A 109 16.27 0.79 18.08
CA ILE A 109 16.81 -0.39 18.77
C ILE A 109 17.43 0.03 20.10
N ASN A 110 17.20 -0.73 21.17
CA ASN A 110 17.83 -0.45 22.47
C ASN A 110 19.26 -1.01 22.56
N GLY A 111 19.96 -0.72 23.65
CA GLY A 111 21.34 -1.19 23.87
C GLY A 111 21.49 -2.71 24.04
N ASP A 112 20.39 -3.43 24.20
CA ASP A 112 20.36 -4.90 24.27
C ASP A 112 20.07 -5.55 22.90
N GLY A 113 19.85 -4.74 21.85
CA GLY A 113 19.57 -5.21 20.50
C GLY A 113 18.09 -5.47 20.22
N GLU A 114 17.20 -5.14 21.15
CA GLU A 114 15.76 -5.30 20.96
C GLU A 114 15.22 -4.16 20.10
N VAL A 115 14.48 -4.51 19.04
CA VAL A 115 13.77 -3.54 18.22
C VAL A 115 12.52 -3.09 18.97
N LEU A 116 12.38 -1.79 19.19
CA LEU A 116 11.24 -1.19 19.88
C LEU A 116 10.21 -0.58 18.92
N HIS A 117 10.70 0.01 17.83
CA HIS A 117 9.86 0.63 16.82
C HIS A 117 10.51 0.44 15.43
N LYS A 118 9.67 0.31 14.39
CA LYS A 118 10.09 0.03 13.02
C LYS A 118 9.13 0.72 12.06
N LYS A 119 9.64 1.27 10.95
CA LYS A 119 8.83 1.85 9.87
C LYS A 119 9.47 1.57 8.52
N VAL A 120 8.66 1.25 7.53
CA VAL A 120 9.09 0.99 6.15
C VAL A 120 8.68 2.17 5.27
N GLY A 121 9.55 2.54 4.33
CA GLY A 121 9.28 3.54 3.30
C GLY A 121 9.90 4.90 3.59
N ALA A 122 10.13 5.66 2.51
CA ALA A 122 10.55 7.05 2.60
C ALA A 122 9.40 7.93 3.11
N MET A 123 9.75 9.04 3.75
CA MET A 123 8.80 9.98 4.36
C MET A 123 9.40 11.39 4.41
N GLU A 124 8.55 12.39 4.61
CA GLU A 124 8.99 13.77 4.70
C GLU A 124 9.64 14.07 6.07
N ALA A 125 10.37 15.19 6.16
CA ALA A 125 11.08 15.58 7.38
C ALA A 125 10.19 15.69 8.63
N GLY A 126 8.97 16.21 8.46
CA GLY A 126 8.00 16.30 9.56
C GLY A 126 7.58 14.93 10.09
N ASP A 127 7.37 13.96 9.20
CA ASP A 127 6.98 12.60 9.56
C ASP A 127 8.13 11.85 10.25
N LEU A 128 9.37 12.07 9.80
CA LEU A 128 10.54 11.48 10.44
C LEU A 128 10.75 12.00 11.88
N LEU A 129 10.48 13.29 12.13
CA LEU A 129 10.49 13.85 13.48
C LEU A 129 9.42 13.20 14.37
N GLN A 130 8.19 13.06 13.85
CA GLN A 130 7.10 12.39 14.56
C GLN A 130 7.43 10.92 14.84
N LEU A 131 8.03 10.22 13.88
CA LEU A 131 8.50 8.84 14.03
C LEU A 131 9.53 8.73 15.18
N GLY A 132 10.45 9.68 15.26
CA GLY A 132 11.41 9.75 16.36
C GLY A 132 10.75 9.97 17.73
N ASP A 133 9.74 10.83 17.80
CA ASP A 133 8.96 11.05 19.02
C ASP A 133 8.20 9.77 19.45
N ASP A 134 7.58 9.08 18.49
CA ASP A 134 6.81 7.86 18.75
C ASP A 134 7.73 6.70 19.19
N ALA A 135 8.89 6.56 18.56
CA ALA A 135 9.89 5.57 18.95
C ALA A 135 10.42 5.76 20.38
N ARG A 136 10.49 7.01 20.86
CA ARG A 136 10.94 7.32 22.22
C ARG A 136 9.84 7.20 23.27
N ASN A 137 8.58 7.11 22.85
CA ASN A 137 7.45 6.94 23.75
C ASN A 137 7.08 5.46 23.84
N PRO A 138 7.34 4.77 24.97
CA PRO A 138 7.04 3.34 25.09
C PRO A 138 5.59 2.97 24.81
N ALA A 139 4.64 3.89 25.05
CA ALA A 139 3.23 3.66 24.77
C ALA A 139 2.86 3.69 23.27
N ARG A 140 3.73 4.28 22.43
CA ARG A 140 3.55 4.43 20.98
C ARG A 140 4.50 3.54 20.16
N GLN A 141 5.42 2.84 20.83
CA GLN A 141 6.31 1.87 20.20
C GLN A 141 5.52 0.75 19.53
N TYR A 142 6.03 0.27 18.39
CA TYR A 142 5.29 -0.62 17.50
C TYR A 142 4.98 -1.94 18.20
N TYR A 143 5.98 -2.54 18.84
CA TYR A 143 5.81 -3.82 19.53
C TYR A 143 4.95 -3.71 20.79
N THR A 144 4.91 -2.54 21.44
CA THR A 144 3.97 -2.28 22.54
C THR A 144 2.53 -2.23 22.06
N ILE A 145 2.27 -1.50 20.97
CA ILE A 145 0.93 -1.43 20.37
C ILE A 145 0.52 -2.81 19.88
N ARG A 146 1.43 -3.53 19.20
CA ARG A 146 1.23 -4.91 18.75
C ARG A 146 0.83 -5.83 19.89
N GLU A 147 1.52 -5.80 21.03
CA GLU A 147 1.17 -6.65 22.18
C GLU A 147 -0.23 -6.34 22.71
N LYS A 148 -0.58 -5.05 22.85
CA LYS A 148 -1.93 -4.63 23.27
C LYS A 148 -2.98 -5.05 22.24
N ALA A 149 -2.71 -4.83 20.96
CA ALA A 149 -3.55 -5.25 19.84
C ALA A 149 -3.82 -6.75 19.88
N MET A 150 -2.78 -7.55 20.10
CA MET A 150 -2.88 -9.00 20.23
C MET A 150 -3.66 -9.42 21.46
N LYS A 151 -3.74 -8.61 22.52
CA LYS A 151 -4.60 -8.86 23.69
C LYS A 151 -6.03 -8.35 23.53
N GLY A 152 -6.30 -7.51 22.53
CA GLY A 152 -7.58 -6.80 22.37
C GLY A 152 -7.69 -5.55 23.24
N ASP A 153 -6.55 -5.05 23.77
CA ASP A 153 -6.46 -3.92 24.69
C ASP A 153 -6.23 -2.57 23.96
N VAL A 154 -6.69 -2.48 22.71
CA VAL A 154 -6.66 -1.27 21.87
C VAL A 154 -8.06 -1.00 21.33
N SER A 155 -8.40 0.28 21.16
CA SER A 155 -9.64 0.66 20.50
C SER A 155 -9.68 0.16 19.05
N ALA A 156 -10.87 0.02 18.47
CA ALA A 156 -10.99 -0.45 17.10
C ALA A 156 -10.40 0.55 16.09
N GLU A 157 -10.49 1.85 16.39
CA GLU A 157 -9.84 2.91 15.61
C GLU A 157 -8.30 2.81 15.67
N ASP A 158 -7.72 2.65 16.86
CA ASP A 158 -6.27 2.51 17.01
C ASP A 158 -5.76 1.22 16.36
N PHE A 159 -6.53 0.13 16.46
CA PHE A 159 -6.20 -1.13 15.80
C PHE A 159 -6.22 -1.01 14.29
N HIS A 160 -7.25 -0.36 13.73
CA HIS A 160 -7.37 -0.13 12.28
C HIS A 160 -6.17 0.66 11.74
N GLN A 161 -5.78 1.73 12.44
CA GLN A 161 -4.61 2.52 12.07
C GLN A 161 -3.32 1.69 12.14
N TRP A 162 -3.15 0.89 13.19
CA TRP A 162 -1.97 0.06 13.39
C TRP A 162 -1.83 -1.07 12.36
N ILE A 163 -2.94 -1.66 11.87
CA ILE A 163 -2.91 -2.72 10.85
C ILE A 163 -2.20 -2.26 9.56
N HIS A 164 -2.40 -1.01 9.16
CA HIS A 164 -1.72 -0.48 7.97
C HIS A 164 -0.19 -0.56 8.14
N GLU A 165 0.31 -0.22 9.33
CA GLU A 165 1.72 -0.34 9.63
C GLU A 165 2.18 -1.80 9.71
N ALA A 166 1.37 -2.67 10.31
CA ALA A 166 1.67 -4.10 10.36
C ALA A 166 1.76 -4.74 8.96
N ASN A 167 0.91 -4.31 8.04
CA ASN A 167 0.93 -4.74 6.64
C ASN A 167 2.22 -4.30 5.94
N ASP A 168 2.63 -3.03 6.12
CA ASP A 168 3.87 -2.50 5.54
C ASP A 168 5.12 -3.22 6.09
N LEU A 169 5.01 -3.77 7.30
CA LEU A 169 6.05 -4.57 7.95
C LEU A 169 6.01 -6.06 7.58
N GLY A 170 5.07 -6.49 6.72
CA GLY A 170 4.93 -7.86 6.26
C GLY A 170 4.40 -8.83 7.31
N GLU A 171 3.69 -8.34 8.33
CA GLU A 171 3.03 -9.22 9.29
C GLU A 171 1.84 -9.95 8.66
N ASP A 172 1.47 -11.10 9.24
CA ASP A 172 0.24 -11.83 8.90
C ASP A 172 -0.99 -11.08 9.46
N VAL A 173 -1.35 -10.00 8.76
CA VAL A 173 -2.45 -9.10 9.12
C VAL A 173 -3.79 -9.82 9.15
N ASP A 174 -4.01 -10.81 8.30
CA ASP A 174 -5.25 -11.60 8.26
C ASP A 174 -5.46 -12.34 9.58
N SER A 175 -4.46 -13.10 10.03
CA SER A 175 -4.52 -13.81 11.31
C SER A 175 -4.69 -12.85 12.50
N ILE A 176 -4.02 -11.70 12.45
CA ILE A 176 -4.11 -10.63 13.45
C ILE A 176 -5.53 -10.08 13.55
N ILE A 177 -6.14 -9.74 12.42
CA ILE A 177 -7.51 -9.22 12.33
C ILE A 177 -8.51 -10.25 12.83
N ILE A 178 -8.40 -11.51 12.37
CA ILE A 178 -9.28 -12.61 12.81
C ILE A 178 -9.23 -12.73 14.34
N SER A 179 -8.04 -12.75 14.93
CA SER A 179 -7.84 -12.85 16.38
C SER A 179 -8.47 -11.67 17.12
N TYR A 180 -8.27 -10.44 16.64
CA TYR A 180 -8.83 -9.24 17.25
C TYR A 180 -10.36 -9.21 17.18
N LEU A 181 -10.94 -9.51 16.01
CA LEU A 181 -12.40 -9.55 15.83
C LEU A 181 -13.05 -10.64 16.72
N ALA A 182 -12.39 -11.78 16.90
CA ALA A 182 -12.86 -12.83 17.80
C ALA A 182 -12.90 -12.37 19.27
N LYS A 183 -11.85 -11.67 19.73
CA LYS A 183 -11.77 -11.18 21.13
C LYS A 183 -12.74 -10.05 21.43
N THR A 184 -12.97 -9.17 20.48
CA THR A 184 -13.89 -8.03 20.62
C THR A 184 -15.37 -8.45 20.53
N LYS A 185 -15.67 -9.73 20.29
CA LYS A 185 -17.04 -10.24 20.06
C LYS A 185 -17.72 -9.46 18.92
N SER A 186 -16.99 -9.26 17.83
CA SER A 186 -17.47 -8.72 16.55
C SER A 186 -18.38 -9.76 15.87
N PRO A 187 -19.41 -9.37 15.09
CA PRO A 187 -19.69 -8.03 14.55
C PRO A 187 -20.42 -7.06 15.49
N ARG A 188 -20.13 -5.76 15.37
CA ARG A 188 -20.78 -4.66 16.13
C ARG A 188 -20.95 -3.40 15.27
N MET A 189 -21.96 -2.59 15.59
CA MET A 189 -22.20 -1.30 14.95
C MET A 189 -21.31 -0.19 15.54
N GLU A 190 -20.00 -0.35 15.36
CA GLU A 190 -18.96 0.56 15.85
C GLU A 190 -18.05 0.94 14.69
N LYS A 191 -17.70 2.23 14.56
CA LYS A 191 -17.02 2.76 13.37
C LYS A 191 -15.69 2.05 13.10
N GLY A 192 -14.81 1.91 14.10
CA GLY A 192 -13.54 1.20 13.95
C GLY A 192 -13.73 -0.26 13.54
N ILE A 193 -14.66 -0.99 14.17
CA ILE A 193 -14.94 -2.40 13.83
C ILE A 193 -15.43 -2.53 12.39
N LEU A 194 -16.35 -1.67 11.96
CA LEU A 194 -16.85 -1.66 10.59
C LEU A 194 -15.74 -1.34 9.57
N SER A 195 -14.81 -0.43 9.92
CA SER A 195 -13.66 -0.08 9.07
C SER A 195 -12.72 -1.27 8.91
N ILE A 196 -12.37 -1.95 10.02
CA ILE A 196 -11.56 -3.19 9.99
C ILE A 196 -12.23 -4.26 9.13
N MET A 197 -13.53 -4.47 9.31
CA MET A 197 -14.30 -5.49 8.59
C MET A 197 -14.33 -5.24 7.09
N LEU A 198 -14.44 -3.98 6.64
CA LEU A 198 -14.56 -3.64 5.22
C LEU A 198 -13.21 -3.50 4.52
N ASP A 199 -12.21 -2.95 5.19
CA ASP A 199 -10.94 -2.64 4.56
C ASP A 199 -10.03 -3.88 4.51
N HIS A 200 -10.01 -4.69 5.57
CA HIS A 200 -8.95 -5.69 5.74
C HIS A 200 -9.41 -7.14 6.00
N ALA A 201 -10.55 -7.35 6.67
CA ALA A 201 -10.83 -8.68 7.25
C ALA A 201 -11.32 -9.76 6.25
N PRO A 202 -10.78 -10.99 6.30
CA PRO A 202 -11.41 -12.17 5.69
C PRO A 202 -12.67 -12.55 6.50
N LEU A 203 -13.80 -11.97 6.13
CA LEU A 203 -15.05 -12.12 6.87
C LEU A 203 -15.65 -13.52 6.74
N ASN A 204 -16.22 -14.01 7.85
CA ASN A 204 -17.06 -15.21 7.83
C ASN A 204 -18.51 -14.88 7.42
N LYS A 205 -19.34 -15.93 7.25
CA LYS A 205 -20.75 -15.80 6.87
C LYS A 205 -21.54 -14.84 7.76
N GLU A 206 -21.41 -14.97 9.08
CA GLU A 206 -22.16 -14.16 10.05
C GLU A 206 -21.80 -12.67 9.93
N GLN A 207 -20.51 -12.37 9.78
CA GLN A 207 -20.00 -11.02 9.62
C GLN A 207 -20.43 -10.38 8.29
N VAL A 208 -20.38 -11.13 7.19
CA VAL A 208 -20.90 -10.66 5.89
C VAL A 208 -22.40 -10.39 6.00
N GLU A 209 -23.18 -11.34 6.52
CA GLU A 209 -24.63 -11.16 6.69
C GLU A 209 -24.97 -9.96 7.58
N PHE A 210 -24.19 -9.72 8.63
CA PHE A 210 -24.35 -8.55 9.49
C PHE A 210 -24.18 -7.25 8.71
N LEU A 211 -23.11 -7.11 7.92
CA LEU A 211 -22.88 -5.91 7.11
C LEU A 211 -23.99 -5.70 6.07
N PHE A 212 -24.45 -6.76 5.43
CA PHE A 212 -25.56 -6.69 4.47
C PHE A 212 -26.87 -6.23 5.10
N LYS A 213 -27.24 -6.81 6.24
CA LYS A 213 -28.47 -6.47 6.96
C LYS A 213 -28.45 -5.02 7.48
N ASN A 214 -27.26 -4.48 7.77
CA ASN A 214 -27.08 -3.16 8.39
C ASN A 214 -26.46 -2.11 7.46
N LYS A 215 -26.45 -2.33 6.14
CA LYS A 215 -25.70 -1.52 5.16
C LYS A 215 -25.96 -0.02 5.27
N ASP A 216 -27.21 0.41 5.43
CA ASP A 216 -27.58 1.83 5.42
C ASP A 216 -27.06 2.55 6.67
N THR A 217 -27.05 1.85 7.80
CA THR A 217 -26.51 2.36 9.07
C THR A 217 -24.98 2.37 9.02
N ALA A 218 -24.36 1.29 8.53
CA ALA A 218 -22.92 1.18 8.41
C ALA A 218 -22.34 2.25 7.48
N LEU A 219 -22.97 2.47 6.32
CA LEU A 219 -22.60 3.52 5.37
C LEU A 219 -22.58 4.91 6.02
N LYS A 220 -23.64 5.25 6.79
CA LYS A 220 -23.73 6.54 7.49
C LYS A 220 -22.66 6.71 8.57
N LEU A 221 -22.40 5.67 9.36
CA LEU A 221 -21.39 5.71 10.42
C LEU A 221 -19.96 5.85 9.88
N LEU A 222 -19.69 5.24 8.73
CA LEU A 222 -18.39 5.27 8.08
C LEU A 222 -18.15 6.55 7.26
N ASN A 223 -19.20 7.34 6.98
CA ASN A 223 -19.13 8.50 6.10
C ASN A 223 -18.54 8.17 4.71
N LYS A 224 -18.85 6.99 4.18
CA LYS A 224 -18.50 6.55 2.82
C LYS A 224 -19.66 6.82 1.86
N THR A 225 -19.34 7.02 0.59
CA THR A 225 -20.36 7.02 -0.48
C THR A 225 -20.96 5.61 -0.66
N PRO A 226 -22.16 5.49 -1.25
CA PRO A 226 -22.73 4.18 -1.60
C PRO A 226 -21.82 3.33 -2.48
N GLU A 227 -21.08 3.95 -3.40
CA GLU A 227 -20.20 3.24 -4.33
C GLU A 227 -18.96 2.69 -3.62
N GLU A 228 -18.31 3.47 -2.76
CA GLU A 228 -17.18 3.02 -1.95
C GLU A 228 -17.58 1.89 -1.00
N PHE A 229 -18.71 2.05 -0.29
CA PHE A 229 -19.19 1.04 0.64
C PHE A 229 -19.54 -0.27 -0.08
N ASN A 230 -20.29 -0.18 -1.18
CA ASN A 230 -20.70 -1.38 -1.94
C ASN A 230 -19.50 -2.09 -2.55
N SER A 231 -18.50 -1.35 -3.03
CA SER A 231 -17.28 -1.94 -3.58
C SER A 231 -16.47 -2.67 -2.50
N ALA A 232 -16.31 -2.06 -1.32
CA ALA A 232 -15.63 -2.70 -0.20
C ALA A 232 -16.38 -3.96 0.27
N LEU A 233 -17.70 -3.88 0.44
CA LEU A 233 -18.52 -5.02 0.84
C LEU A 233 -18.49 -6.14 -0.21
N GLN A 234 -18.52 -5.80 -1.50
CA GLN A 234 -18.41 -6.77 -2.58
C GLN A 234 -17.07 -7.51 -2.54
N ALA A 235 -15.96 -6.79 -2.29
CA ALA A 235 -14.66 -7.41 -2.10
C ALA A 235 -14.67 -8.42 -0.94
N ARG A 236 -15.34 -8.09 0.19
CA ARG A 236 -15.49 -9.03 1.32
C ARG A 236 -16.31 -10.27 0.96
N VAL A 237 -17.40 -10.11 0.20
CA VAL A 237 -18.19 -11.25 -0.28
C VAL A 237 -17.37 -12.15 -1.19
N ILE A 238 -16.55 -11.57 -2.08
CA ILE A 238 -15.69 -12.35 -2.99
C ILE A 238 -14.68 -13.18 -2.17
N VAL A 239 -14.03 -12.58 -1.16
CA VAL A 239 -13.08 -13.30 -0.28
C VAL A 239 -13.78 -14.42 0.47
N TYR A 240 -14.92 -14.13 1.13
CA TYR A 240 -15.73 -15.13 1.82
C TYR A 240 -16.14 -16.29 0.88
N ALA A 241 -16.72 -15.97 -0.28
CA ALA A 241 -17.17 -16.97 -1.24
C ALA A 241 -15.99 -17.78 -1.80
N THR A 242 -14.83 -17.17 -1.98
CA THR A 242 -13.60 -17.85 -2.42
C THR A 242 -13.14 -18.85 -1.37
N ASN A 243 -13.03 -18.44 -0.10
CA ASN A 243 -12.60 -19.31 0.99
C ASN A 243 -13.53 -20.51 1.18
N GLU A 244 -14.84 -20.29 1.04
CA GLU A 244 -15.82 -21.37 1.10
C GLU A 244 -15.74 -22.32 -0.11
N SER A 245 -15.28 -21.84 -1.26
CA SER A 245 -15.28 -22.60 -2.50
C SER A 245 -13.95 -23.26 -2.84
N LEU A 246 -12.90 -22.94 -2.09
CA LEU A 246 -11.57 -23.51 -2.25
C LEU A 246 -11.36 -24.67 -1.27
N HIS A 247 -11.10 -25.86 -1.81
CA HIS A 247 -10.83 -27.07 -1.04
C HIS A 247 -9.50 -27.68 -1.49
N GLY A 248 -8.43 -27.35 -0.75
CA GLY A 248 -7.06 -27.62 -1.20
C GLY A 248 -6.77 -26.81 -2.46
N GLU A 249 -6.38 -27.47 -3.54
CA GLU A 249 -6.11 -26.83 -4.84
C GLU A 249 -7.35 -26.79 -5.76
N VAL A 250 -8.48 -27.35 -5.33
CA VAL A 250 -9.69 -27.46 -6.17
C VAL A 250 -10.65 -26.33 -5.85
N PHE A 251 -11.04 -25.57 -6.88
CA PHE A 251 -12.01 -24.48 -6.78
C PHE A 251 -13.39 -24.89 -7.31
N ASP A 252 -14.43 -24.78 -6.47
CA ASP A 252 -15.83 -24.99 -6.85
C ASP A 252 -16.50 -23.68 -7.31
N PHE A 253 -16.44 -23.41 -8.61
CA PHE A 253 -17.06 -22.22 -9.18
C PHE A 253 -18.59 -22.18 -9.05
N ALA A 254 -19.26 -23.33 -8.96
CA ALA A 254 -20.70 -23.40 -8.80
C ALA A 254 -21.10 -22.97 -7.39
N LYS A 255 -20.37 -23.46 -6.37
CA LYS A 255 -20.52 -23.02 -4.98
C LYS A 255 -20.21 -21.52 -4.84
N PHE A 256 -19.13 -21.03 -5.46
CA PHE A 256 -18.80 -19.61 -5.43
C PHE A 256 -19.95 -18.77 -5.98
N GLN A 257 -20.46 -19.15 -7.16
CA GLN A 257 -21.55 -18.43 -7.80
C GLN A 257 -22.82 -18.46 -6.95
N GLN A 258 -23.15 -19.62 -6.35
CA GLN A 258 -24.31 -19.75 -5.48
C GLN A 258 -24.22 -18.82 -4.25
N ILE A 259 -23.04 -18.73 -3.62
CA ILE A 259 -22.82 -17.83 -2.49
C ILE A 259 -22.94 -16.37 -2.95
N ALA A 260 -22.26 -15.99 -4.03
CA ALA A 260 -22.30 -14.63 -4.57
C ALA A 260 -23.73 -14.21 -4.94
N GLN A 261 -24.53 -15.12 -5.51
CA GLN A 261 -25.95 -14.87 -5.86
C GLN A 261 -26.82 -14.55 -4.64
N GLY A 262 -26.47 -15.07 -3.46
CA GLY A 262 -27.17 -14.76 -2.22
C GLY A 262 -27.03 -13.29 -1.78
N TYR A 263 -26.00 -12.60 -2.26
CA TYR A 263 -25.69 -11.21 -1.90
C TYR A 263 -25.86 -10.23 -3.07
N TYR A 264 -25.47 -10.64 -4.27
CA TYR A 264 -25.44 -9.83 -5.49
C TYR A 264 -25.99 -10.63 -6.67
N SER A 265 -27.32 -10.84 -6.68
CA SER A 265 -27.98 -11.73 -7.63
C SER A 265 -27.75 -11.36 -9.11
N ASN A 266 -27.62 -10.07 -9.43
CA ASN A 266 -27.42 -9.60 -10.80
C ASN A 266 -25.94 -9.65 -11.23
N GLU A 267 -25.02 -9.47 -10.29
CA GLU A 267 -23.58 -9.33 -10.55
C GLU A 267 -22.81 -10.64 -10.35
N ALA A 268 -23.40 -11.62 -9.66
CA ALA A 268 -22.72 -12.86 -9.29
C ALA A 268 -22.11 -13.60 -10.49
N ALA A 269 -22.77 -13.62 -11.65
CA ALA A 269 -22.21 -14.24 -12.85
C ALA A 269 -20.94 -13.54 -13.34
N LEU A 270 -20.90 -12.21 -13.29
CA LEU A 270 -19.70 -11.44 -13.64
C LEU A 270 -18.60 -11.67 -12.58
N MET A 271 -18.95 -11.66 -11.29
CA MET A 271 -18.00 -11.96 -10.21
C MET A 271 -17.34 -13.33 -10.39
N THR A 272 -18.13 -14.38 -10.67
CA THR A 272 -17.62 -15.73 -10.89
C THR A 272 -16.60 -15.75 -12.03
N ARG A 273 -16.88 -15.05 -13.14
CA ARG A 273 -15.94 -14.98 -14.26
C ARG A 273 -14.67 -14.21 -13.91
N LYS A 274 -14.76 -13.09 -13.19
CA LYS A 274 -13.57 -12.36 -12.69
C LYS A 274 -12.69 -13.25 -11.81
N VAL A 275 -13.29 -14.09 -10.96
CA VAL A 275 -12.55 -15.06 -10.14
C VAL A 275 -11.93 -16.18 -10.99
N LYS A 276 -12.65 -16.69 -12.00
CA LYS A 276 -12.09 -17.68 -12.94
C LYS A 276 -10.88 -17.15 -13.70
N ILE A 277 -10.90 -15.89 -14.15
CA ILE A 277 -9.75 -15.24 -14.81
C ILE A 277 -8.52 -15.34 -13.90
N ARG A 278 -8.63 -14.84 -12.66
CA ARG A 278 -7.53 -14.87 -11.68
C ARG A 278 -7.08 -16.30 -11.35
N TYR A 279 -8.03 -17.21 -11.17
CA TYR A 279 -7.73 -18.62 -10.89
C TYR A 279 -6.97 -19.28 -12.04
N TYR A 280 -7.43 -19.10 -13.28
CA TYR A 280 -6.75 -19.67 -14.44
C TYR A 280 -5.40 -19.01 -14.68
N ASP A 281 -5.22 -17.72 -14.42
CA ASP A 281 -3.92 -17.07 -14.49
C ASP A 281 -2.94 -17.63 -13.45
N TYR A 282 -3.39 -17.82 -12.20
CA TYR A 282 -2.59 -18.44 -11.14
C TYR A 282 -2.16 -19.86 -11.49
N GLN A 283 -3.02 -20.60 -12.20
CA GLN A 283 -2.74 -21.96 -12.69
C GLN A 283 -1.97 -21.96 -14.03
N GLU A 284 -1.51 -20.80 -14.52
CA GLU A 284 -0.83 -20.60 -15.80
C GLU A 284 -1.65 -21.05 -17.04
N GLN A 285 -2.97 -21.15 -16.89
CA GLN A 285 -3.93 -21.51 -17.95
C GLN A 285 -4.42 -20.26 -18.69
N TYR A 286 -3.48 -19.47 -19.21
CA TYR A 286 -3.76 -18.14 -19.78
C TYR A 286 -4.80 -18.15 -20.91
N ALA A 287 -4.82 -19.18 -21.76
CA ALA A 287 -5.82 -19.30 -22.81
C ALA A 287 -7.27 -19.41 -22.25
N LYS A 288 -7.45 -20.15 -21.14
CA LYS A 288 -8.76 -20.25 -20.47
C LYS A 288 -9.12 -18.94 -19.77
N SER A 289 -8.16 -18.32 -19.09
CA SER A 289 -8.34 -17.00 -18.48
C SER A 289 -8.84 -15.97 -19.50
N LEU A 290 -8.16 -15.87 -20.66
CA LEU A 290 -8.55 -14.94 -21.72
C LEU A 290 -9.89 -15.29 -22.39
N ASN A 291 -10.31 -16.56 -22.37
CA ASN A 291 -11.65 -16.93 -22.83
C ASN A 291 -12.73 -16.43 -21.86
N GLU A 292 -12.51 -16.55 -20.55
CA GLU A 292 -13.41 -15.98 -19.53
C GLU A 292 -13.46 -14.46 -19.63
N LEU A 293 -12.33 -13.78 -19.87
CA LEU A 293 -12.28 -12.34 -20.12
C LEU A 293 -13.04 -11.95 -21.39
N SER A 294 -12.85 -12.69 -22.48
CA SER A 294 -13.61 -12.51 -23.72
C SER A 294 -15.12 -12.60 -23.48
N ASP A 295 -15.56 -13.56 -22.68
CA ASP A 295 -16.97 -13.74 -22.33
C ASP A 295 -17.50 -12.56 -21.50
N CYS A 296 -16.71 -12.02 -20.57
CA CYS A 296 -17.05 -10.79 -19.85
C CYS A 296 -17.39 -9.63 -20.79
N ILE A 297 -16.64 -9.48 -21.89
CA ILE A 297 -16.81 -8.38 -22.86
C ILE A 297 -18.00 -8.65 -23.80
N THR A 298 -18.24 -9.90 -24.20
CA THR A 298 -19.19 -10.24 -25.27
C THR A 298 -20.59 -10.59 -24.78
N LEU A 299 -20.71 -11.13 -23.56
CA LEU A 299 -22.01 -11.53 -23.01
C LEU A 299 -22.72 -10.35 -22.35
N LYS A 300 -23.66 -9.74 -23.09
CA LYS A 300 -24.47 -8.61 -22.61
C LYS A 300 -25.17 -8.85 -21.27
N ALA A 301 -25.54 -10.10 -20.97
CA ALA A 301 -26.19 -10.47 -19.72
C ALA A 301 -25.34 -10.17 -18.47
N LEU A 302 -24.02 -10.08 -18.61
CA LEU A 302 -23.10 -9.80 -17.50
C LEU A 302 -23.06 -8.32 -17.09
N LYS A 303 -23.66 -7.44 -17.89
CA LYS A 303 -23.70 -5.98 -17.63
C LYS A 303 -22.35 -5.42 -17.18
N LEU A 304 -21.28 -5.78 -17.89
CA LEU A 304 -19.93 -5.30 -17.61
C LEU A 304 -19.94 -3.76 -17.61
N LYS A 305 -19.40 -3.12 -16.57
CA LYS A 305 -19.30 -1.65 -16.45
C LYS A 305 -18.10 -1.10 -17.19
N ALA A 306 -18.05 0.21 -17.41
CA ALA A 306 -16.95 0.86 -18.14
C ALA A 306 -15.61 0.70 -17.40
N ASP A 307 -15.61 0.93 -16.08
CA ASP A 307 -14.42 0.80 -15.24
C ASP A 307 -13.92 -0.65 -15.19
N ASP A 308 -14.84 -1.61 -15.05
CA ASP A 308 -14.52 -3.05 -15.06
C ASP A 308 -13.87 -3.49 -16.37
N LEU A 309 -14.33 -2.95 -17.51
CA LEU A 309 -13.74 -3.24 -18.81
C LEU A 309 -12.27 -2.79 -18.86
N ALA A 310 -12.01 -1.54 -18.49
CA ALA A 310 -10.67 -0.97 -18.52
C ALA A 310 -9.73 -1.68 -17.54
N GLU A 311 -10.22 -1.98 -16.32
CA GLU A 311 -9.49 -2.73 -15.31
C GLU A 311 -9.10 -4.12 -15.84
N LEU A 312 -10.07 -4.87 -16.35
CA LEU A 312 -9.84 -6.23 -16.83
C LEU A 312 -8.87 -6.28 -18.01
N VAL A 313 -8.98 -5.36 -18.96
CA VAL A 313 -8.05 -5.26 -20.09
C VAL A 313 -6.64 -4.93 -19.61
N THR A 314 -6.52 -3.94 -18.73
CA THR A 314 -5.22 -3.49 -18.19
C THR A 314 -4.52 -4.59 -17.41
N GLN A 315 -5.24 -5.27 -16.51
CA GLN A 315 -4.70 -6.36 -15.69
C GLN A 315 -4.26 -7.57 -16.53
N ASN A 316 -4.87 -7.78 -17.70
CA ASN A 316 -4.59 -8.93 -18.56
C ASN A 316 -3.77 -8.59 -19.81
N ILE A 317 -3.26 -7.36 -19.93
CA ILE A 317 -2.62 -6.89 -21.17
C ILE A 317 -1.41 -7.73 -21.58
N LYS A 318 -0.61 -8.15 -20.59
CA LYS A 318 0.53 -9.04 -20.80
C LYS A 318 0.08 -10.37 -21.40
N ASN A 319 -0.93 -11.00 -20.80
CA ASN A 319 -1.45 -12.29 -21.27
C ASN A 319 -2.09 -12.15 -22.66
N ILE A 320 -2.83 -11.07 -22.94
CA ILE A 320 -3.40 -10.77 -24.27
C ILE A 320 -2.29 -10.68 -25.32
N THR A 321 -1.18 -10.01 -24.98
CA THR A 321 -0.02 -9.82 -25.88
C THR A 321 0.73 -11.13 -26.10
N ASP A 322 1.12 -11.81 -25.02
CA ASP A 322 1.91 -13.05 -25.07
C ASP A 322 1.17 -14.18 -25.81
N GLN A 323 -0.17 -14.20 -25.72
CA GLN A 323 -1.01 -15.17 -26.42
C GLN A 323 -1.39 -14.73 -27.85
N ASN A 324 -0.85 -13.61 -28.34
CA ASN A 324 -1.14 -13.05 -29.67
C ASN A 324 -2.63 -12.77 -29.94
N ARG A 325 -3.39 -12.30 -28.93
CA ARG A 325 -4.83 -12.05 -29.02
C ARG A 325 -5.21 -10.57 -29.12
N ILE A 326 -4.26 -9.67 -29.32
CA ILE A 326 -4.49 -8.21 -29.38
C ILE A 326 -5.60 -7.87 -30.39
N ASP A 327 -5.54 -8.38 -31.61
CA ASP A 327 -6.52 -8.06 -32.67
C ASP A 327 -7.93 -8.55 -32.34
N GLU A 328 -8.03 -9.74 -31.73
CA GLU A 328 -9.30 -10.29 -31.25
C GLU A 328 -9.93 -9.38 -30.19
N PHE A 329 -9.15 -8.92 -29.21
CA PHE A 329 -9.62 -8.04 -28.16
C PHE A 329 -9.99 -6.64 -28.67
N ILE A 330 -9.19 -6.08 -29.59
CA ILE A 330 -9.54 -4.83 -30.29
C ILE A 330 -10.89 -4.96 -30.98
N GLN A 331 -11.11 -6.06 -31.72
CA GLN A 331 -12.37 -6.31 -32.41
C GLN A 331 -13.53 -6.37 -31.39
N LYS A 332 -13.41 -7.19 -30.34
CA LYS A 332 -14.47 -7.38 -29.34
C LYS A 332 -14.81 -6.08 -28.60
N ILE A 333 -13.80 -5.33 -28.16
CA ILE A 333 -14.01 -4.07 -27.45
C ILE A 333 -14.60 -3.02 -28.38
N SER A 334 -14.18 -2.96 -29.65
CA SER A 334 -14.76 -2.03 -30.62
C SER A 334 -16.28 -2.22 -30.77
N HIS A 335 -16.75 -3.48 -30.77
CA HIS A 335 -18.17 -3.86 -30.85
C HIS A 335 -18.93 -3.84 -29.52
N TYR A 336 -18.22 -3.76 -28.39
CA TYR A 336 -18.85 -3.70 -27.08
C TYR A 336 -19.60 -2.36 -26.90
N ASN A 337 -20.85 -2.43 -26.44
CA ASN A 337 -21.67 -1.26 -26.16
C ASN A 337 -21.71 -1.03 -24.66
N LEU A 338 -21.38 0.19 -24.24
CA LEU A 338 -21.50 0.61 -22.85
C LEU A 338 -22.96 0.52 -22.40
N LEU A 339 -23.14 0.29 -21.11
CA LEU A 339 -24.45 0.42 -20.48
C LEU A 339 -24.97 1.86 -20.68
N PRO A 340 -26.28 2.09 -20.87
CA PRO A 340 -26.83 3.42 -21.11
C PRO A 340 -26.39 4.47 -20.06
N GLU A 341 -26.34 4.07 -18.80
CA GLU A 341 -25.93 4.87 -17.65
C GLU A 341 -24.41 5.16 -17.59
N GLU A 342 -23.58 4.42 -18.34
CA GLU A 342 -22.11 4.51 -18.31
C GLU A 342 -21.54 5.35 -19.46
N THR A 343 -22.39 5.99 -20.28
CA THR A 343 -21.96 6.75 -21.47
C THR A 343 -21.01 7.91 -21.14
N ALA A 344 -21.16 8.54 -19.96
CA ALA A 344 -20.25 9.56 -19.46
C ALA A 344 -18.81 9.02 -19.29
N LYS A 345 -18.66 7.72 -18.99
CA LYS A 345 -17.38 7.03 -18.79
C LYS A 345 -16.84 6.39 -20.09
N ALA A 346 -17.26 6.86 -21.26
CA ALA A 346 -16.78 6.33 -22.54
C ALA A 346 -15.26 6.33 -22.70
N TYR A 347 -14.57 7.24 -22.00
CA TYR A 347 -13.11 7.28 -21.96
C TYR A 347 -12.47 5.97 -21.47
N GLN A 348 -13.15 5.14 -20.66
CA GLN A 348 -12.62 3.85 -20.20
C GLN A 348 -12.54 2.82 -21.32
N LYS A 349 -13.56 2.80 -22.20
CA LYS A 349 -13.53 1.98 -23.42
C LYS A 349 -12.44 2.47 -24.36
N ASP A 350 -12.32 3.78 -24.54
CA ASP A 350 -11.28 4.37 -25.38
C ASP A 350 -9.87 4.11 -24.82
N LEU A 351 -9.70 4.15 -23.49
CA LEU A 351 -8.45 3.79 -22.80
C LEU A 351 -8.07 2.32 -23.02
N SER A 352 -9.04 1.41 -22.94
CA SER A 352 -8.82 -0.02 -23.23
C SER A 352 -8.28 -0.23 -24.66
N LEU A 353 -8.84 0.49 -25.64
CA LEU A 353 -8.39 0.44 -27.02
C LEU A 353 -7.03 1.11 -27.21
N PHE A 354 -6.80 2.26 -26.57
CA PHE A 354 -5.51 2.95 -26.56
C PHE A 354 -4.38 2.02 -26.10
N ILE A 355 -4.56 1.32 -24.99
CA ILE A 355 -3.58 0.37 -24.43
C ILE A 355 -3.28 -0.78 -25.42
N LEU A 356 -4.31 -1.33 -26.06
CA LEU A 356 -4.12 -2.42 -27.03
C LEU A 356 -3.41 -1.94 -28.31
N TYR A 357 -3.72 -0.74 -28.79
CA TYR A 357 -3.02 -0.17 -29.94
C TYR A 357 -1.59 0.25 -29.61
N TYR A 358 -1.30 0.64 -28.36
CA TYR A 358 0.06 0.82 -27.88
C TYR A 358 0.87 -0.48 -27.96
N CYS A 359 0.31 -1.59 -27.48
CA CYS A 359 0.96 -2.91 -27.58
C CYS A 359 1.15 -3.38 -29.03
N LYS A 360 0.34 -2.87 -29.98
CA LYS A 360 0.45 -3.13 -31.41
C LYS A 360 1.42 -2.18 -32.13
N ASP A 361 1.94 -1.15 -31.45
CA ASP A 361 2.69 -0.03 -32.06
C ASP A 361 1.91 0.69 -33.19
N ASP A 362 0.58 0.77 -33.09
CA ASP A 362 -0.27 1.50 -34.04
C ASP A 362 -0.43 2.96 -33.58
N ARG A 363 0.56 3.79 -33.90
CA ARG A 363 0.60 5.20 -33.48
C ARG A 363 -0.58 6.03 -34.01
N ALA A 364 -1.09 5.70 -35.20
CA ALA A 364 -2.23 6.42 -35.78
C ALA A 364 -3.49 6.19 -34.95
N LYS A 365 -3.73 4.93 -34.54
CA LYS A 365 -4.85 4.59 -33.66
C LYS A 365 -4.63 5.11 -32.25
N MET A 366 -3.43 5.01 -31.69
CA MET A 366 -3.11 5.61 -30.40
C MET A 366 -3.45 7.10 -30.36
N LYS A 367 -3.01 7.88 -31.35
CA LYS A 367 -3.32 9.32 -31.46
C LYS A 367 -4.82 9.60 -31.55
N ALA A 368 -5.56 8.75 -32.27
CA ALA A 368 -7.01 8.89 -32.37
C ALA A 368 -7.72 8.64 -31.02
N TYR A 369 -7.33 7.61 -30.28
CA TYR A 369 -7.94 7.30 -28.98
C TYR A 369 -7.46 8.23 -27.87
N SER A 370 -6.20 8.67 -27.87
CA SER A 370 -5.72 9.68 -26.92
C SER A 370 -6.49 10.99 -27.08
N GLY A 371 -6.75 11.44 -28.30
CA GLY A 371 -7.59 12.61 -28.56
C GLY A 371 -9.01 12.49 -27.97
N LYS A 372 -9.63 11.31 -28.04
CA LYS A 372 -10.95 11.06 -27.44
C LYS A 372 -10.91 11.10 -25.92
N ILE A 373 -9.89 10.49 -25.31
CA ILE A 373 -9.73 10.44 -23.85
C ILE A 373 -9.49 11.86 -23.32
N LEU A 374 -8.54 12.59 -23.91
CA LEU A 374 -8.21 13.97 -23.53
C LEU A 374 -9.38 14.94 -23.73
N GLY A 375 -10.20 14.70 -24.76
CA GLY A 375 -11.40 15.50 -25.04
C GLY A 375 -12.63 15.13 -24.21
N ASN A 376 -12.60 14.04 -23.43
CA ASN A 376 -13.73 13.64 -22.59
C ASN A 376 -13.75 14.45 -21.29
N ALA A 377 -14.83 15.20 -21.05
CA ALA A 377 -14.99 16.04 -19.87
C ALA A 377 -15.01 15.26 -18.53
N ASN A 378 -15.37 13.98 -18.56
CA ASN A 378 -15.45 13.12 -17.37
C ASN A 378 -14.18 12.28 -17.16
N ALA A 379 -13.19 12.35 -18.06
CA ALA A 379 -11.92 11.66 -17.84
C ALA A 379 -11.13 12.36 -16.70
N PRO A 380 -10.72 11.64 -15.66
CA PRO A 380 -9.88 12.17 -14.58
C PRO A 380 -8.55 12.71 -15.11
N GLU A 381 -8.02 13.76 -14.46
CA GLU A 381 -6.75 14.37 -14.87
C GLU A 381 -5.57 13.40 -14.73
N GLU A 382 -5.62 12.48 -13.77
CA GLU A 382 -4.61 11.43 -13.60
C GLU A 382 -4.54 10.51 -14.83
N ILE A 383 -5.71 10.15 -15.39
CA ILE A 383 -5.78 9.35 -16.63
C ILE A 383 -5.27 10.17 -17.81
N LYS A 384 -5.68 11.44 -17.93
CA LYS A 384 -5.22 12.32 -19.01
C LYS A 384 -3.71 12.53 -18.96
N SER A 385 -3.14 12.68 -17.76
CA SER A 385 -1.69 12.85 -17.57
C SER A 385 -0.94 11.61 -18.04
N LYS A 386 -1.35 10.42 -17.62
CA LYS A 386 -0.73 9.16 -18.07
C LYS A 386 -0.82 8.97 -19.58
N VAL A 387 -1.97 9.30 -20.19
CA VAL A 387 -2.12 9.20 -21.65
C VAL A 387 -1.17 10.16 -22.38
N LYS A 388 -0.93 11.37 -21.85
CA LYS A 388 0.07 12.30 -22.42
C LYS A 388 1.48 11.73 -22.30
N GLU A 389 1.84 11.24 -21.12
CA GLU A 389 3.14 10.61 -20.85
C GLU A 389 3.44 9.48 -21.85
N PHE A 390 2.53 8.53 -22.04
CA PHE A 390 2.71 7.46 -23.04
C PHE A 390 2.81 7.98 -24.49
N MET A 391 2.10 9.06 -24.83
CA MET A 391 2.20 9.68 -26.16
C MET A 391 3.53 10.40 -26.37
N ASP A 392 4.12 10.97 -25.31
CA ASP A 392 5.41 11.65 -25.35
C ASP A 392 6.57 10.65 -25.38
N GLU A 393 6.50 9.54 -24.64
CA GLU A 393 7.48 8.44 -24.69
C GLU A 393 7.57 7.78 -26.07
N THR A 394 6.44 7.73 -26.79
CA THR A 394 6.39 7.23 -28.17
C THR A 394 6.73 8.31 -29.20
N GLY A 395 7.03 9.53 -28.75
CA GLY A 395 7.27 10.73 -29.52
C GLY A 395 8.70 11.27 -29.43
N ASP A 396 9.73 10.43 -29.56
CA ASP A 396 11.07 10.81 -30.05
C ASP A 396 11.95 9.56 -30.26
N LYS A 397 11.78 8.90 -31.41
CA LYS A 397 12.75 8.01 -32.08
C LYS A 397 12.49 7.96 -33.57
#